data_AF-A0A1V2R9Y1-F1
#
_entry.id   AF-A0A1V2R9Y1-F1
#
_cell.length_a   1.000
_cell.length_b   1.000
_cell.length_c   1.000
_cell.angle_alpha   90.00
_cell.angle_beta   90.00
_cell.angle_gamma   90.00
#
_symmetry.space_group_name_H-M   'P 1'
#
loop_
_entity.id
_entity.type
_entity.pdbx_description
1 polymer ?
#
loop_
_entity_poly.entity_id
_entity_poly.type
_entity_poly.pdbx_seq_one_letter_code
_entity_poly.pdbx_strand_id
1 'polypeptide(L)'
;MSYEYKLVFDNASVAQHIMSTIKRSEACIRAENGDVYLKDNSLNNRADYDVRLTDEGDGSLWLQINVKSVDLYVLVQETLSGKAFKCFEDGDTEDEVELSEAFRLKVLPNPL
;
A
#
# COMPACT_ATOMS: atom_id res chain seq x y z
N MET A 1 -7.52 -15.14 2.50
CA MET A 1 -8.00 -14.32 1.37
C MET A 1 -7.30 -12.99 1.50
N SER A 2 -6.65 -12.55 0.43
CA SER A 2 -6.07 -11.22 0.32
C SER A 2 -7.10 -10.25 -0.28
N TYR A 3 -6.88 -8.96 -0.09
CA TYR A 3 -7.62 -7.89 -0.76
C TYR A 3 -6.68 -7.17 -1.71
N GLU A 4 -7.16 -6.77 -2.87
CA GLU A 4 -6.34 -6.13 -3.90
C GLU A 4 -6.93 -4.78 -4.27
N TYR A 5 -6.05 -3.79 -4.41
CA TYR A 5 -6.41 -2.42 -4.70
C TYR A 5 -5.43 -1.86 -5.72
N LYS A 6 -5.90 -0.93 -6.56
CA LYS A 6 -5.04 -0.22 -7.51
C LYS A 6 -4.90 1.23 -7.09
N LEU A 7 -3.68 1.62 -6.77
CA LEU A 7 -3.30 3.02 -6.56
C LEU A 7 -2.94 3.62 -7.91
N VAL A 8 -3.60 4.69 -8.31
CA VAL A 8 -3.37 5.38 -9.59
C VAL A 8 -2.87 6.79 -9.31
N PHE A 9 -1.75 7.16 -9.93
CA PHE A 9 -1.09 8.45 -9.77
C PHE A 9 -1.13 9.23 -11.09
N ASP A 10 -1.01 10.56 -11.00
CA ASP A 10 -1.00 11.43 -12.18
C ASP A 10 0.24 11.23 -13.08
N ASN A 11 1.32 10.64 -12.55
CA ASN A 11 2.52 10.35 -13.31
C ASN A 11 3.29 9.11 -12.80
N ALA A 12 4.06 8.50 -13.71
CA ALA A 12 4.86 7.31 -13.41
C ALA A 12 6.02 7.56 -12.43
N SER A 13 6.56 8.79 -12.37
CA SER A 13 7.68 9.10 -11.48
C SER A 13 7.27 9.11 -10.01
N VAL A 14 6.00 9.42 -9.69
CA VAL A 14 5.45 9.33 -8.34
C VAL A 14 5.40 7.87 -7.87
N ALA A 15 4.88 6.95 -8.69
CA ALA A 15 4.85 5.53 -8.38
C ALA A 15 6.26 4.98 -8.09
N GLN A 16 7.22 5.31 -8.96
CA GLN A 16 8.63 4.92 -8.77
C GLN A 16 9.25 5.52 -7.50
N HIS A 17 8.94 6.77 -7.18
CA HIS A 17 9.42 7.43 -5.97
C HIS A 17 8.85 6.79 -4.70
N ILE A 18 7.56 6.45 -4.69
CA ILE A 18 6.90 5.72 -3.60
C ILE A 18 7.59 4.38 -3.40
N MET A 19 7.73 3.58 -4.47
CA MET A 19 8.39 2.28 -4.41
C MET A 19 9.82 2.38 -3.89
N SER A 20 10.59 3.35 -4.38
CA SER A 20 11.96 3.57 -3.92
C SER A 20 12.04 3.95 -2.45
N THR A 21 11.05 4.68 -1.94
CA THR A 21 11.01 5.13 -0.54
C THR A 21 10.59 4.02 0.40
N ILE A 22 9.51 3.31 0.07
CA ILE A 22 9.00 2.18 0.85
C ILE A 22 10.02 1.03 0.94
N LYS A 23 10.79 0.79 -0.14
CA LYS A 23 11.90 -0.19 -0.15
C LYS A 23 12.97 0.05 0.91
N ARG A 24 13.11 1.29 1.41
CA ARG A 24 14.10 1.64 2.44
C ARG A 24 13.56 1.53 3.87
N SER A 25 12.27 1.24 4.03
CA SER A 25 11.66 1.07 5.36
C SER A 25 12.13 -0.24 6.01
N GLU A 26 12.16 -0.27 7.34
CA GLU A 26 12.47 -1.49 8.10
C GLU A 26 11.40 -2.59 7.94
N ALA A 27 10.19 -2.20 7.52
CA ALA A 27 9.12 -3.14 7.20
C ALA A 27 9.36 -3.90 5.88
N CYS A 28 10.24 -3.41 5.00
CA CYS A 28 10.56 -4.06 3.74
C CYS A 28 11.44 -5.29 3.98
N ILE A 29 10.84 -6.47 3.83
CA ILE A 29 11.53 -7.76 4.01
C ILE A 29 12.09 -8.32 2.69
N ARG A 30 11.55 -7.88 1.55
CA ARG A 30 11.99 -8.31 0.21
C ARG A 30 11.56 -7.28 -0.83
N ALA A 31 12.41 -7.05 -1.82
CA ALA A 31 12.09 -6.22 -2.99
C ALA A 31 12.79 -6.77 -4.24
N GLU A 32 12.01 -7.13 -5.26
CA GLU A 32 12.52 -7.75 -6.50
C GLU A 32 11.51 -7.57 -7.63
N ASN A 33 11.98 -7.47 -8.89
CA ASN A 33 11.12 -7.49 -10.08
C ASN A 33 9.93 -6.50 -10.09
N GLY A 34 10.06 -5.34 -9.45
CA GLY A 34 8.97 -4.37 -9.35
C GLY A 34 8.07 -4.56 -8.12
N ASP A 35 8.29 -5.60 -7.33
CA ASP A 35 7.56 -5.86 -6.09
C ASP A 35 8.29 -5.31 -4.86
N VAL A 36 7.50 -4.97 -3.84
CA VAL A 36 7.94 -4.72 -2.46
C VAL A 36 7.04 -5.47 -1.51
N TYR A 37 7.64 -6.30 -0.66
CA TYR A 37 6.97 -7.11 0.34
C TYR A 37 7.22 -6.50 1.72
N LEU A 38 6.14 -6.16 2.41
CA LEU A 38 6.16 -5.52 3.72
C LEU A 38 5.65 -6.47 4.81
N LYS A 39 6.29 -6.40 5.97
CA LYS A 39 5.94 -7.19 7.15
C LYS A 39 5.84 -6.30 8.38
N ASP A 40 4.76 -6.47 9.13
CA ASP A 40 4.62 -5.96 10.48
C ASP A 40 5.01 -7.06 11.47
N ASN A 41 6.26 -6.99 11.94
CA ASN A 41 6.81 -7.96 12.87
C ASN A 41 6.09 -7.94 14.24
N SER A 42 5.36 -6.87 14.57
CA SER A 42 4.61 -6.78 15.83
C SER A 42 3.39 -7.71 15.85
N LEU A 43 2.83 -8.03 14.68
CA LEU A 43 1.63 -8.89 14.57
C LEU A 43 1.93 -10.36 14.85
N ASN A 44 3.20 -10.78 14.79
CA ASN A 44 3.65 -12.17 15.01
C ASN A 44 2.79 -13.21 14.25
N ASN A 45 2.38 -12.87 13.02
CA ASN A 45 1.54 -13.71 12.19
C ASN A 45 2.40 -14.58 11.25
N ARG A 46 1.81 -15.66 10.72
CA ARG A 46 2.52 -16.66 9.89
C ARG A 46 2.51 -16.38 8.38
N ALA A 47 1.92 -15.28 7.92
CA ALA A 47 1.95 -14.95 6.50
C ALA A 47 3.38 -14.60 6.08
N ASP A 48 3.76 -14.88 4.83
CA ASP A 48 5.09 -14.53 4.33
C ASP A 48 5.31 -13.01 4.29
N TYR A 49 4.23 -12.26 4.05
CA TYR A 49 4.16 -10.80 4.05
C TYR A 49 2.73 -10.36 4.37
N ASP A 50 2.59 -9.13 4.88
CA ASP A 50 1.32 -8.57 5.29
C ASP A 50 0.74 -7.63 4.22
N VAL A 51 1.63 -6.90 3.56
CA VAL A 51 1.30 -6.01 2.43
C VAL A 51 2.30 -6.24 1.30
N ARG A 52 1.83 -6.21 0.05
CA ARG A 52 2.68 -6.17 -1.14
C ARG A 52 2.29 -4.98 -2.01
N LEU A 53 3.30 -4.28 -2.51
CA LEU A 53 3.16 -3.28 -3.56
C LEU A 53 3.84 -3.79 -4.83
N THR A 54 3.20 -3.65 -5.98
CA THR A 54 3.73 -4.04 -7.29
C THR A 54 3.62 -2.86 -8.26
N ASP A 55 4.73 -2.52 -8.91
CA ASP A 55 4.81 -1.44 -9.89
C ASP A 55 4.49 -1.93 -11.31
N GLU A 56 3.45 -1.38 -11.93
CA GLU A 56 3.06 -1.71 -13.31
C GLU A 56 3.80 -0.86 -14.36
N GLY A 57 4.59 0.14 -13.93
CA GLY A 57 5.39 0.99 -14.81
C GLY A 57 4.60 2.08 -15.56
N ASP A 58 3.27 2.14 -15.38
CA ASP A 58 2.36 3.08 -16.04
C ASP A 58 1.90 4.23 -15.11
N GLY A 59 2.47 4.33 -13.92
CA GLY A 59 2.00 5.24 -12.88
C GLY A 59 0.86 4.68 -12.03
N SER A 60 0.70 3.36 -12.02
CA SER A 60 -0.10 2.66 -11.04
C SER A 60 0.70 1.67 -10.20
N LEU A 61 0.24 1.46 -8.96
CA LEU A 61 0.75 0.42 -8.08
C LEU A 61 -0.40 -0.49 -7.66
N TRP A 62 -0.22 -1.80 -7.78
CA TRP A 62 -1.10 -2.73 -7.08
C TRP A 62 -0.72 -2.79 -5.61
N LEU A 63 -1.72 -2.69 -4.74
CA LEU A 63 -1.63 -2.83 -3.29
C LEU A 63 -2.41 -4.07 -2.89
N GLN A 64 -1.71 -5.08 -2.40
CA GLN A 64 -2.31 -6.30 -1.87
C GLN A 64 -2.18 -6.36 -0.35
N ILE A 65 -3.29 -6.59 0.34
CA ILE A 65 -3.37 -6.69 1.80
C ILE A 65 -3.69 -8.14 2.18
N ASN A 66 -2.72 -8.83 2.79
CA ASN A 66 -2.93 -10.16 3.37
C ASN A 66 -3.35 -10.09 4.83
N VAL A 67 -2.74 -9.16 5.59
CA VAL A 67 -2.97 -9.00 7.01
C VAL A 67 -3.11 -7.52 7.31
N LYS A 68 -4.20 -7.16 7.99
CA LYS A 68 -4.45 -5.80 8.46
C LYS A 68 -3.36 -5.38 9.46
N SER A 69 -2.69 -4.27 9.16
CA SER A 69 -1.70 -3.63 10.04
C SER A 69 -1.92 -2.11 10.04
N VAL A 70 -2.00 -1.53 11.24
CA VAL A 70 -2.07 -0.06 11.39
C VAL A 70 -0.71 0.56 11.09
N ASP A 71 0.39 -0.09 11.49
CA ASP A 71 1.74 0.43 11.27
C ASP A 71 2.10 0.47 9.78
N LEU A 72 1.71 -0.56 9.01
CA LEU A 72 1.89 -0.56 7.56
C LEU A 72 0.96 0.42 6.86
N TYR A 73 -0.25 0.66 7.39
CA TYR A 73 -1.11 1.73 6.88
C TYR A 73 -0.45 3.10 7.05
N VAL A 74 0.07 3.41 8.25
CA VAL A 74 0.75 4.67 8.52
C VAL A 74 1.97 4.83 7.61
N LEU A 75 2.81 3.80 7.50
CA LEU A 75 3.98 3.82 6.61
C LEU A 75 3.60 4.13 5.15
N VAL A 76 2.57 3.45 4.62
CA VAL A 76 2.10 3.66 3.25
C VAL A 76 1.49 5.05 3.10
N GLN A 77 0.63 5.46 4.03
CA GLN A 77 0.01 6.79 4.04
C GLN A 77 1.04 7.92 4.09
N GLU A 78 2.05 7.83 4.95
CA GLU A 78 3.14 8.81 5.05
C GLU A 78 3.94 8.89 3.75
N THR A 79 4.20 7.75 3.10
CA THR A 79 4.89 7.71 1.80
C THR A 79 4.07 8.34 0.68
N LEU A 80 2.75 8.22 0.75
CA LEU A 80 1.79 8.83 -0.18
C LEU A 80 1.50 10.31 0.13
N SER A 81 1.87 10.79 1.32
CA SER A 81 1.53 12.13 1.79
C SER A 81 2.03 13.23 0.84
N GLY A 82 1.13 14.16 0.50
CA GLY A 82 1.39 15.23 -0.45
C GLY A 82 1.43 14.80 -1.93
N LYS A 83 1.05 13.55 -2.24
CA LYS A 83 0.86 13.07 -3.62
C LYS A 83 -0.63 12.96 -3.92
N ALA A 84 -1.06 13.42 -5.09
CA ALA A 84 -2.39 13.13 -5.59
C ALA A 84 -2.43 11.68 -6.07
N PHE A 85 -3.41 10.92 -5.59
CA PHE A 85 -3.65 9.54 -6.01
C PHE A 85 -5.13 9.19 -5.84
N LYS A 86 -5.54 8.13 -6.53
CA LYS A 86 -6.83 7.44 -6.32
C LYS A 86 -6.56 5.99 -5.95
N CYS A 87 -7.47 5.39 -5.19
CA CYS A 87 -7.40 3.99 -4.79
C CYS A 87 -8.69 3.28 -5.20
N PHE A 88 -8.56 2.17 -5.94
CA PHE A 88 -9.69 1.44 -6.52
C PHE A 88 -9.70 0.00 -6.04
N GLU A 89 -10.82 -0.50 -5.53
CA GLU A 89 -10.98 -1.92 -5.14
C GLU A 89 -10.94 -2.83 -6.36
N ASP A 90 -10.10 -3.87 -6.33
CA ASP A 90 -9.84 -4.81 -7.43
C ASP A 90 -9.45 -4.13 -8.78
N GLY A 91 -9.08 -2.85 -8.74
CA GLY A 91 -8.78 -2.03 -9.91
C GLY A 91 -10.01 -1.51 -10.68
N ASP A 92 -11.22 -1.66 -10.14
CA ASP A 92 -12.44 -1.13 -10.74
C ASP A 92 -12.55 0.39 -10.53
N THR A 93 -12.59 1.14 -11.63
CA THR A 93 -12.67 2.60 -11.60
C THR A 93 -13.99 3.15 -11.06
N GLU A 94 -15.03 2.31 -10.97
CA GLU A 94 -16.32 2.67 -10.36
C GLU A 94 -16.29 2.51 -8.82
N ASP A 95 -15.33 1.76 -8.27
CA ASP A 95 -15.19 1.45 -6.84
C ASP A 95 -13.97 2.17 -6.21
N GLU A 96 -14.00 3.51 -6.25
CA GLU A 96 -13.01 4.35 -5.55
C GLU A 96 -13.21 4.30 -4.03
N VAL A 97 -12.14 4.00 -3.28
CA VAL A 97 -12.16 3.85 -1.82
C VAL A 97 -11.05 4.66 -1.17
N GLU A 98 -11.21 5.00 0.11
CA GLU A 98 -10.12 5.60 0.90
C GLU A 98 -9.03 4.56 1.20
N LEU A 99 -7.77 5.01 1.34
CA LEU A 99 -6.66 4.10 1.68
C LEU A 99 -6.90 3.38 3.02
N SER A 100 -7.56 4.01 3.99
CA SER A 100 -7.91 3.38 5.26
C SER A 100 -8.90 2.22 5.10
N GLU A 101 -9.79 2.32 4.11
CA GLU A 101 -10.75 1.26 3.78
C GLU A 101 -10.04 0.08 3.11
N ALA A 102 -9.08 0.37 2.21
CA ALA A 102 -8.22 -0.64 1.60
C ALA A 102 -7.44 -1.45 2.66
N PHE A 103 -6.92 -0.79 3.70
CA PHE A 103 -6.29 -1.45 4.85
C PHE A 103 -7.29 -2.09 5.83
N ARG A 104 -8.59 -2.03 5.56
CA ARG A 104 -9.68 -2.55 6.39
C ARG A 104 -9.63 -2.00 7.82
N LEU A 105 -9.10 -0.79 7.99
CA LEU A 105 -9.13 -0.10 9.27
C LEU A 105 -10.57 0.37 9.52
N LYS A 106 -11.09 0.16 10.74
CA LYS A 106 -12.32 0.86 11.12
C LYS A 106 -11.91 2.32 11.18
N VAL A 107 -12.68 3.23 10.57
CA VAL A 107 -12.46 4.68 10.59
C VAL A 107 -11.89 5.06 11.95
N LEU A 108 -10.61 5.41 11.99
CA LEU A 108 -10.01 5.95 13.20
C LEU A 108 -10.76 7.27 13.43
N PRO A 109 -11.39 7.49 14.60
CA PRO A 109 -11.88 8.82 14.90
C PRO A 109 -10.67 9.75 14.81
N ASN A 110 -10.75 10.78 13.95
CA ASN A 110 -9.71 11.79 13.79
C ASN A 110 -9.13 12.15 15.17
N PRO A 111 -7.80 12.18 15.35
CA PRO A 111 -7.25 12.95 16.45
C PRO A 111 -7.55 14.41 16.12
N LEU A 112 -8.50 14.97 16.88
CA LEU A 112 -8.75 16.41 16.99
C LEU A 112 -7.49 17.15 17.42
#